data_AF-A0A8J7YWV1-F1
#
_entry.id   AF-A0A8J7YWV1-F1
#
_cell.length_a   1.000
_cell.length_b   1.000
_cell.length_c   1.000
_cell.angle_alpha   90.00
_cell.angle_beta   90.00
_cell.angle_gamma   90.00
#
_symmetry.space_group_name_H-M   'P 1'
#
loop_
_entity.id
_entity.type
_entity.pdbx_description
1 polymer ?
#
loop_
_entity_poly.entity_id
_entity_poly.type
_entity_poly.pdbx_seq_one_letter_code
_entity_poly.pdbx_strand_id
1 'polypeptide(L)' 'MPRKIREIKKLLLKAGFDHWQGKGSHQIWKHPHLKEKIVIAKKDGADAPSYLEKQVDRALRQIGENENPEEIKE' A
#
# COMPACT_ATOMS: atom_id res chain seq x y z
N MET A 1 -11.18 4.45 -13.43
CA MET A 1 -9.80 4.80 -13.83
C MET A 1 -8.85 4.11 -12.87
N PRO A 2 -7.74 3.52 -13.33
CA PRO A 2 -6.74 2.94 -12.45
C PRO A 2 -6.14 4.04 -11.56
N ARG A 3 -5.90 3.75 -10.27
CA ARG A 3 -5.23 4.69 -9.38
C ARG A 3 -3.81 4.92 -9.87
N LYS A 4 -3.31 6.14 -9.70
CA LYS A 4 -1.90 6.42 -9.99
C LYS A 4 -1.00 5.91 -8.88
N ILE A 5 0.23 5.52 -9.22
CA ILE A 5 1.22 5.09 -8.23
C ILE A 5 1.45 6.17 -7.15
N ARG A 6 1.45 7.44 -7.53
CA ARG A 6 1.53 8.56 -6.56
C ARG A 6 0.44 8.54 -5.49
N GLU A 7 -0.77 8.08 -5.84
CA GLU A 7 -1.90 8.02 -4.91
C GLU A 7 -1.74 6.84 -3.97
N ILE A 8 -1.29 5.69 -4.50
CA ILE A 8 -0.96 4.53 -3.67
C ILE A 8 0.10 4.88 -2.61
N LYS A 9 1.17 5.57 -3.00
CA LYS A 9 2.21 5.99 -2.05
C LYS A 9 1.67 6.91 -0.97
N LYS A 10 0.80 7.86 -1.32
CA LYS A 10 0.13 8.74 -0.34
C LYS A 10 -0.74 7.96 0.64
N LEU A 11 -1.49 6.95 0.15
CA LEU A 11 -2.32 6.09 1.00
C LEU A 11 -1.46 5.28 1.97
N LEU A 12 -0.38 4.66 1.49
CA LEU A 12 0.54 3.89 2.31
C LEU A 12 1.22 4.77 3.38
N LEU A 13 1.67 5.98 3.03
CA LEU A 13 2.22 6.93 4.02
C LEU A 13 1.19 7.33 5.07
N LYS A 14 -0.06 7.60 4.67
CA LYS A 14 -1.13 7.96 5.60
C LYS A 14 -1.45 6.82 6.57
N ALA A 15 -1.32 5.58 6.12
CA ALA A 15 -1.49 4.38 6.92
C ALA A 15 -0.23 3.96 7.70
N GLY A 16 0.80 4.81 7.77
CA GLY A 16 1.98 4.55 8.60
C GLY A 16 2.98 3.54 8.02
N PHE A 17 2.93 3.24 6.71
CA PHE A 17 3.93 2.37 6.10
C PHE A 17 5.27 3.09 5.94
N ASP A 18 6.33 2.38 6.29
CA ASP A 18 7.71 2.76 5.97
C ASP A 18 8.08 2.29 4.57
N HIS A 19 8.91 3.06 3.88
CA HIS A 19 9.42 2.70 2.57
C HIS A 19 10.94 2.78 2.48
N TRP A 20 11.54 1.86 1.72
CA TRP A 20 12.96 1.86 1.38
C TRP A 20 13.13 1.90 -0.12
N GLN A 21 14.07 2.73 -0.55
CA GLN A 21 14.49 2.76 -1.95
C GLN A 21 15.32 1.52 -2.23
N GLY A 22 14.82 0.67 -3.13
CA GLY A 22 15.58 -0.45 -3.67
C GLY A 22 16.43 -0.01 -4.87
N LYS A 23 16.79 -0.97 -5.72
CA LYS A 23 17.53 -0.69 -6.96
C LYS A 23 16.61 -0.04 -8.00
N GLY A 24 16.97 1.18 -8.43
CA GLY A 24 16.27 1.91 -9.50
C GLY A 24 14.94 2.52 -9.03
N SER A 25 13.87 2.31 -9.79
CA SER A 25 12.52 2.81 -9.46
C SER A 25 11.73 1.88 -8.52
N HIS A 26 12.35 0.79 -8.07
CA HIS A 26 11.74 -0.11 -7.08
C HIS A 26 11.76 0.51 -5.70
N GLN A 27 10.59 0.59 -5.08
CA GLN A 27 10.40 0.95 -3.69
C GLN A 27 9.75 -0.21 -2.96
N ILE A 28 10.29 -0.57 -1.81
CA ILE A 28 9.75 -1.60 -0.94
C ILE A 28 9.05 -0.89 0.21
N TRP A 29 7.79 -1.21 0.43
CA TRP A 29 6.96 -0.66 1.48
C TRP A 29 6.66 -1.78 2.50
N LYS A 30 6.82 -1.50 3.78
CA LYS A 30 6.45 -2.41 4.86
C LYS A 30 5.80 -1.63 5.98
N HIS A 31 4.98 -2.32 6.75
CA HIS A 31 4.37 -1.78 7.94
C HIS A 31 4.84 -2.59 9.15
N PRO A 32 5.13 -1.98 10.30
CA PRO A 32 5.59 -2.71 11.49
C PRO A 32 4.56 -3.74 11.98
N HIS A 33 3.26 -3.49 11.76
CA HIS A 33 2.19 -4.40 12.16
C HIS A 33 1.81 -5.44 11.09
N LEU A 34 2.43 -5.41 9.90
CA LEU A 34 2.18 -6.39 8.84
C LEU A 34 3.44 -7.17 8.50
N LYS A 35 3.31 -8.49 8.34
CA LYS A 35 4.40 -9.33 7.79
C LYS A 35 4.56 -9.16 6.28
N GLU A 36 3.50 -8.75 5.59
CA GLU A 36 3.50 -8.57 4.14
C GLU A 36 4.25 -7.29 3.73
N LYS A 37 5.00 -7.37 2.63
CA LYS A 37 5.71 -6.24 2.02
C LYS A 37 5.10 -5.92 0.66
N ILE A 38 4.93 -4.64 0.37
CA ILE A 38 4.39 -4.14 -0.90
C ILE A 38 5.56 -3.64 -1.74
N VAL A 39 5.70 -4.14 -2.96
CA VAL A 39 6.80 -3.74 -3.85
C VAL A 39 6.23 -2.93 -5.00
N ILE A 40 6.65 -1.67 -5.09
CA ILE A 40 6.26 -0.74 -6.15
C ILE A 40 7.43 -0.57 -7.10
N ALA A 41 7.32 -1.12 -8.32
CA ALA A 41 8.37 -1.05 -9.35
C ALA A 41 8.29 0.19 -10.26
N LYS A 42 7.17 0.91 -10.23
CA LYS A 42 6.84 1.96 -11.19
C LYS A 42 7.07 3.36 -10.62
N LYS A 43 7.29 4.32 -11.54
CA LYS A 43 7.33 5.75 -11.24
C LYS A 43 5.95 6.30 -10.89
N ASP A 44 5.93 7.45 -10.23
CA ASP A 44 4.72 8.09 -9.67
C ASP A 44 3.65 8.45 -10.71
N GLY A 45 4.08 8.76 -11.94
CA GLY A 45 3.18 9.13 -13.04
C GLY A 45 2.49 7.95 -13.73
N ALA A 46 2.92 6.71 -13.45
CA ALA A 46 2.36 5.53 -14.06
C ALA A 46 1.10 5.05 -13.34
N ASP A 47 0.25 4.32 -14.08
CA ASP A 47 -0.92 3.67 -13.51
C ASP A 47 -0.53 2.42 -12.71
N ALA A 48 -1.19 2.28 -11.56
CA ALA A 48 -1.04 1.11 -10.71
C ALA A 48 -1.61 -0.12 -11.42
N PRO A 49 -0.86 -1.24 -11.45
CA PRO A 49 -1.44 -2.52 -11.84
C PRO A 49 -2.58 -2.89 -10.89
N SER A 50 -3.63 -3.51 -11.42
CA SER A 50 -4.78 -3.93 -10.59
C SER A 50 -4.38 -4.88 -9.44
N TYR A 51 -3.33 -5.69 -9.61
CA TYR A 51 -2.82 -6.53 -8.52
C TYR A 51 -2.26 -5.69 -7.35
N LEU A 52 -1.61 -4.56 -7.64
CA LEU A 52 -1.02 -3.69 -6.64
C LEU A 52 -2.11 -2.97 -5.85
N GLU A 53 -3.16 -2.51 -6.54
CA GLU A 53 -4.32 -1.92 -5.89
C GLU A 53 -4.96 -2.89 -4.90
N LYS A 54 -5.20 -4.14 -5.32
CA LYS A 54 -5.76 -5.19 -4.46
C LYS A 54 -4.85 -5.51 -3.27
N GLN A 55 -3.54 -5.56 -3.48
CA GLN A 55 -2.57 -5.80 -2.42
C GLN A 55 -2.57 -4.67 -1.39
N VAL A 56 -2.65 -3.42 -1.84
CA VAL A 56 -2.70 -2.24 -0.96
C VAL A 56 -4.02 -2.20 -0.21
N ASP A 57 -5.16 -2.45 -0.87
CA ASP A 57 -6.47 -2.48 -0.21
C ASP A 57 -6.52 -3.53 0.91
N ARG A 58 -6.01 -4.74 0.64
CA ARG A 58 -5.90 -5.80 1.64
C ARG A 58 -5.02 -5.39 2.83
N ALA A 59 -3.86 -4.80 2.56
CA ALA A 59 -2.94 -4.38 3.61
C ALA A 59 -3.54 -3.25 4.47
N LEU A 60 -4.24 -2.30 3.85
CA LEU A 60 -4.95 -1.23 4.55
C LEU A 60 -6.09 -1.78 5.41
N ARG A 61 -6.87 -2.74 4.91
CA ARG A 61 -7.91 -3.42 5.71
C ARG A 61 -7.33 -4.11 6.94
N GLN A 62 -6.23 -4.84 6.79
CA GLN A 62 -5.58 -5.52 7.91
C GLN A 62 -5.04 -4.56 8.98
N ILE A 63 -4.56 -3.38 8.57
CA ILE A 63 -4.12 -2.34 9.51
C ILE A 63 -5.32 -1.69 10.19
N GLY A 64 -6.37 -1.38 9.41
CA GLY A 64 -7.62 -0.83 9.92
C GLY A 64 -8.32 -1.77 10.90
N GLU A 65 -8.33 -3.09 10.65
CA GLU A 65 -8.86 -4.09 11.58
C GLU A 65 -8.11 -4.11 12.92
N ASN A 66 -6.81 -3.83 12.92
CA ASN A 66 -6.01 -3.73 14.14
C ASN A 66 -6.22 -2.40 14.89
N GLU A 67 -6.63 -1.32 14.22
CA GLU A 67 -6.89 -0.01 14.84
C GLU A 67 -8.38 0.21 15.20
N ASN A 68 -9.32 -0.50 14.58
CA ASN A 68 -10.74 -0.42 14.94
C ASN A 68 -11.52 -1.70 14.55
N PRO A 69 -11.81 -2.62 15.49
CA PRO A 69 -12.48 -3.88 15.19
C PRO A 69 -13.99 -3.76 14.90
N GLU A 70 -14.58 -2.56 14.81
CA GLU A 70 -16.05 -2.42 14.85
C GLU A 70 -16.79 -2.28 13.50
N GLU A 71 -16.14 -2.15 12.35
CA GLU A 71 -16.86 -1.86 11.09
C GLU A 71 -16.67 -2.90 9.98
N ILE A 72 -16.95 -4.19 10.23
CA ILE A 72 -17.48 -5.05 9.15
C ILE A 72 -18.52 -6.05 9.70
N LYS A 73 -19.77 -5.60 9.77
CA LYS A 73 -20.94 -6.42 9.51
C LYS A 73 -21.86 -5.65 8.56
N GLU A 74 -21.85 -6.03 7.30
CA GLU A 74 -23.08 -6.22 6.50
C GLU A 74 -22.79 -7.13 5.29
#